data_AF-A0A925TJI5-F1
#
_entry.id   AF-A0A925TJI5-F1
#
_cell.length_a   1.000
_cell.length_b   1.000
_cell.length_c   1.000
_cell.angle_alpha   90.00
_cell.angle_beta   90.00
_cell.angle_gamma   90.00
#
_symmetry.space_group_name_H-M   'P 1'
#
loop_
_entity.id
_entity.type
_entity.pdbx_description
1 polymer ?
#
loop_
_entity_poly.entity_id
_entity_poly.type
_entity_poly.pdbx_seq_one_letter_code
_entity_poly.pdbx_strand_id
1 'polypeptide(L)'
;MTVGVNPLAGFDKLLHYKVPDTLSAQVAVGSLVRIPIMNRLHLGIVAEFSEPVGFPVNRLKNLADVVYPFPALPPDLQSLARWMSSYYAAKHDSIIETMLPAAVRNAAALKQEKLLSAARILEAAELEALVKRAPAQAKVYQFLAQQFKPQKKSLVIGRLGATAAVVSALVKRGYVKEETQRVERIAYADNWSTGEIVASQPHDLNPGQQAAVDAVAATLAEDKFVVTLLHGVTGSGKTEVYLRAIQTALAAGGGVIFLVPEVALTPQTVARMRGRLEAIAPDHKCVVWHSHLSEGERLDGWMSLATGEARVVVGARSAIFAPVMNLKLIVVDEEHEPAYKQDETPRYHGRDVAVMRAKMNNALCLLGSATPSLESYSNAQAGKYRLIGLPERVDALKLPHIDIVDMRVEVLRQRGFTSLSRKLVDAMHARFEKKEQTILFLNRRGYSPSMQCTKCGHVEECPHCSITMTYHRSDEKLRCHLCGQEAVAPARCPACGAPEIRWKGMGTQRVEEAVRRVLPKARLERMDTDTMSKKNRFREILSDFRAGKIDILIGTQMIAKGLDFPNVTLVGVIDADTGINLPDFRASERCF
;
A
#
# COMPACT_ATOMS: atom_id res chain seq x y z
N MET A 1 34.61 18.55 14.92
CA MET A 1 33.79 17.31 14.84
C MET A 1 33.85 16.76 13.43
N THR A 2 33.93 15.44 13.28
CA THR A 2 33.97 14.73 11.99
C THR A 2 32.83 13.73 11.93
N VAL A 3 32.24 13.55 10.74
CA VAL A 3 31.19 12.56 10.49
C VAL A 3 31.50 11.70 9.28
N GLY A 4 31.10 10.42 9.35
CA GLY A 4 31.02 9.52 8.21
C GLY A 4 29.64 9.63 7.54
N VAL A 5 29.61 9.82 6.23
CA VAL A 5 28.40 10.02 5.43
C VAL A 5 28.32 8.96 4.34
N ASN A 6 27.17 8.30 4.23
CA ASN A 6 26.82 7.41 3.12
C ASN A 6 26.25 8.24 1.96
N PRO A 7 26.96 8.38 0.83
CA PRO A 7 26.50 9.21 -0.28
C PRO A 7 25.34 8.56 -1.04
N LEU A 8 24.31 9.34 -1.37
CA LEU A 8 23.26 8.93 -2.31
C LEU A 8 23.71 9.21 -3.74
N ALA A 9 24.81 8.55 -4.14
CA ALA A 9 25.51 8.79 -5.40
C ALA A 9 25.82 7.51 -6.20
N GLY A 10 25.17 6.39 -5.86
CA GLY A 10 25.26 5.12 -6.59
C GLY A 10 26.49 4.25 -6.28
N PHE A 11 27.13 4.47 -5.13
CA PHE A 11 28.22 3.63 -4.64
C PHE A 11 28.16 3.48 -3.11
N ASP A 12 28.69 2.36 -2.62
CA ASP A 12 28.59 1.97 -1.20
C ASP A 12 29.95 2.18 -0.50
N LYS A 13 30.29 3.46 -0.25
CA LYS A 13 31.52 3.83 0.46
C LYS A 13 31.26 5.02 1.38
N LEU A 14 31.57 4.82 2.67
CA LEU A 14 31.53 5.87 3.68
C LEU A 14 32.58 6.97 3.37
N LEU A 15 32.14 8.22 3.36
CA LEU A 15 33.02 9.39 3.15
C LEU A 15 32.99 10.29 4.38
N HIS A 16 34.17 10.74 4.83
CA HIS A 16 34.29 11.59 6.01
C HIS A 16 34.30 13.08 5.68
N TYR A 17 33.65 13.88 6.52
CA TYR A 17 33.54 15.33 6.39
C TYR A 17 33.67 16.02 7.74
N LYS A 18 34.24 17.24 7.75
CA LYS A 18 34.17 18.12 8.93
C LYS A 18 32.80 18.74 9.06
N VAL A 19 32.30 18.83 10.29
CA VAL A 19 31.07 19.56 10.61
C VAL A 19 31.44 21.00 11.01
N PRO A 20 31.00 22.03 10.27
CA PRO A 20 31.14 23.42 10.68
C PRO A 20 30.41 23.70 12.00
N ASP A 21 30.93 24.62 12.81
CA ASP A 21 30.34 24.97 14.10
C ASP A 21 28.88 25.42 13.99
N THR A 22 28.53 26.12 12.90
CA THR A 22 27.16 26.56 12.58
C THR A 22 26.17 25.41 12.36
N LEU A 23 26.65 24.24 11.97
CA LEU A 23 25.84 23.04 11.71
C LEU A 23 25.90 22.02 12.86
N SER A 24 26.84 22.18 13.79
CA SER A 24 27.11 21.22 14.87
C SER A 24 25.87 20.88 15.72
N ALA A 25 25.01 21.87 15.97
CA ALA A 25 23.77 21.68 16.74
C ALA A 25 22.65 20.97 15.98
N GLN A 26 22.73 20.88 14.64
CA GLN A 26 21.68 20.31 13.79
C GLN A 26 22.03 18.91 13.24
N VAL A 27 23.32 18.59 13.15
CA VAL A 27 23.79 17.31 12.63
C VAL A 27 23.60 16.21 13.68
N ALA A 28 22.96 15.13 13.27
CA ALA A 28 22.82 13.90 14.03
C ALA A 28 23.03 12.69 13.11
N VAL A 29 23.23 11.52 13.70
CA VAL A 29 23.19 10.26 12.95
C VAL A 29 21.81 10.13 12.31
N GLY A 30 21.78 9.91 11.00
CA GLY A 30 20.57 9.87 10.18
C GLY A 30 20.19 11.19 9.51
N SER A 31 20.90 12.29 9.80
CA SER A 31 20.67 13.57 9.12
C SER A 31 20.93 13.45 7.63
N LEU A 32 20.03 14.03 6.83
CA LEU A 32 20.23 14.24 5.41
C LEU A 32 21.07 15.50 5.20
N VAL A 33 22.23 15.35 4.59
CA VAL A 33 23.22 16.42 4.44
C VAL A 33 23.60 16.63 2.97
N ARG A 34 24.02 17.85 2.63
CA ARG A 34 24.68 18.14 1.35
C ARG A 34 26.19 18.04 1.52
N ILE A 35 26.82 17.21 0.70
CA ILE A 35 28.25 16.93 0.74
C ILE A 35 28.92 17.26 -0.59
N PRO A 36 30.12 17.87 -0.58
CA PRO A 36 30.90 18.06 -1.79
C PRO A 36 31.59 16.76 -2.22
N ILE A 37 31.28 16.28 -3.42
CA ILE A 37 32.03 15.20 -4.09
C ILE A 37 32.55 15.77 -5.40
N MET A 38 33.87 15.78 -5.56
CA MET A 38 34.52 16.47 -6.68
C MET A 38 34.05 17.93 -6.78
N ASN A 39 33.38 18.29 -7.89
CA ASN A 39 32.90 19.64 -8.21
C ASN A 39 31.37 19.76 -8.10
N ARG A 40 30.68 18.78 -7.48
CA ARG A 40 29.22 18.78 -7.32
C ARG A 40 28.83 18.55 -5.87
N LEU A 41 27.67 19.06 -5.50
CA LEU A 41 27.03 18.74 -4.22
C LEU A 41 26.12 17.52 -4.43
N HIS A 42 26.30 16.53 -3.56
CA HIS A 42 25.48 15.35 -3.49
C HIS A 42 24.76 15.32 -2.16
N LEU A 43 23.65 14.59 -2.10
CA LEU A 43 23.00 14.29 -0.83
C LEU A 43 23.62 13.04 -0.22
N GLY A 44 23.61 12.97 1.10
CA GLY A 44 24.11 11.83 1.85
C GLY A 44 23.44 11.73 3.21
N ILE A 45 23.48 10.53 3.79
CA ILE A 45 22.99 10.27 5.15
C ILE A 45 24.18 10.15 6.09
N VAL A 46 24.18 10.91 7.17
CA VAL A 46 25.18 10.77 8.24
C VAL A 46 25.00 9.41 8.89
N ALA A 47 26.00 8.53 8.77
CA ALA A 47 25.95 7.18 9.33
C ALA A 47 26.49 7.14 10.76
N GLU A 48 27.56 7.88 11.03
CA GLU A 48 28.26 7.86 12.32
C GLU A 48 29.08 9.13 12.55
N PHE A 49 29.39 9.39 13.82
CA PHE A 49 30.42 10.34 14.22
C PHE A 49 31.74 9.59 14.36
N SER A 50 32.64 9.74 13.38
CA SER A 50 33.93 9.06 13.37
C SER A 50 34.98 9.87 12.62
N GLU A 51 36.25 9.56 12.86
CA GLU A 51 37.37 10.07 12.07
C GLU A 51 37.78 9.05 11.00
N PRO A 52 38.28 9.52 9.84
CA PRO A 52 38.73 8.62 8.79
C PRO A 52 39.99 7.85 9.20
N VAL A 53 40.01 6.55 8.92
CA VAL A 53 41.22 5.73 9.07
C VAL A 53 42.16 6.04 7.90
N GLY A 54 43.39 6.45 8.19
CA GLY A 54 44.44 6.65 7.18
C GLY A 54 44.29 7.91 6.31
N PHE A 55 43.49 8.91 6.73
CA PHE A 55 43.37 10.19 6.03
C PHE A 55 43.49 11.38 7.00
N PRO A 56 44.31 12.41 6.70
CA PRO A 56 44.48 13.55 7.59
C PRO A 56 43.20 14.37 7.77
N VAL A 57 42.75 14.55 9.02
CA VAL A 57 41.55 15.33 9.36
C VAL A 57 41.62 16.74 8.81
N ASN A 58 42.79 17.39 8.81
CA ASN A 58 42.96 18.75 8.29
C ASN A 58 42.61 18.91 6.79
N ARG A 59 42.71 17.84 6.00
CA ARG A 59 42.40 17.82 4.56
C ARG A 59 40.94 17.50 4.23
N LEU A 60 40.12 17.20 5.24
CA LEU A 60 38.70 16.93 5.04
C LEU A 60 37.96 18.18 4.59
N LYS A 61 37.08 18.00 3.60
CA LYS A 61 36.11 19.02 3.20
C LYS A 61 35.05 19.19 4.29
N ASN A 62 34.43 20.37 4.33
CA ASN A 62 33.30 20.65 5.21
C ASN A 62 32.00 20.07 4.62
N LEU A 63 31.07 19.69 5.49
CA LEU A 63 29.67 19.57 5.13
C LEU A 63 29.17 20.91 4.58
N ALA A 64 28.37 20.87 3.52
CA ALA A 64 27.84 22.08 2.90
C ALA A 64 26.55 22.55 3.60
N ASP A 65 25.67 21.62 3.96
CA ASP A 65 24.36 21.94 4.52
C ASP A 65 23.72 20.73 5.24
N VAL A 66 22.78 21.00 6.14
CA VAL A 66 21.87 20.01 6.75
C VAL A 66 20.46 20.29 6.23
N VAL A 67 19.87 19.34 5.51
CA VAL A 67 18.63 19.58 4.76
C VAL A 67 17.42 19.77 5.67
N TYR A 68 17.35 19.04 6.78
CA TYR A 68 16.26 19.11 7.76
C TYR A 68 16.83 19.19 9.18
N PRO A 69 16.17 19.90 10.10
CA PRO A 69 16.61 20.05 11.49
C PRO A 69 16.43 18.77 12.34
N PHE A 70 16.13 17.64 11.71
CA PHE A 70 15.92 16.33 12.33
C PHE A 70 16.48 15.21 11.42
N PRO A 71 16.77 14.01 11.96
CA PRO A 71 17.24 12.88 11.18
C PRO A 71 16.19 12.42 10.14
N ALA A 72 16.55 12.43 8.86
CA ALA A 72 15.69 11.91 7.81
C ALA A 72 15.57 10.37 7.85
N LEU A 73 16.62 9.70 8.36
CA LEU A 73 16.64 8.26 8.58
C LEU A 73 17.00 8.00 10.06
N PRO A 74 15.99 7.98 10.96
CA PRO A 74 16.24 7.81 12.39
C PRO A 74 17.00 6.51 12.73
N PRO A 75 17.57 6.40 13.95
CA PRO A 75 18.44 5.28 14.32
C PRO A 75 17.82 3.88 14.16
N ASP A 76 16.51 3.73 14.36
CA ASP A 76 15.79 2.47 14.15
C ASP A 76 15.82 2.08 12.66
N LEU A 77 15.53 3.04 11.76
CA LEU A 77 15.57 2.81 10.31
C LEU A 77 16.98 2.56 9.78
N GLN A 78 18.01 3.17 10.35
CA GLN A 78 19.40 2.84 9.99
C GLN A 78 19.79 1.43 10.41
N SER A 79 19.35 1.00 11.59
CA SER A 79 19.56 -0.37 12.07
C SER A 79 18.81 -1.37 11.19
N LEU A 80 17.57 -1.02 10.82
CA LEU A 80 16.77 -1.79 9.86
C LEU A 80 17.45 -1.86 8.49
N ALA A 81 18.01 -0.75 8.00
CA ALA A 81 18.66 -0.70 6.70
C ALA A 81 19.91 -1.61 6.64
N ARG A 82 20.70 -1.63 7.71
CA ARG A 82 21.86 -2.53 7.85
C ARG A 82 21.43 -4.00 7.89
N TRP A 83 20.40 -4.33 8.68
CA TRP A 83 19.85 -5.68 8.72
C TRP A 83 19.30 -6.11 7.35
N MET A 84 18.54 -5.25 6.67
CA MET A 84 17.98 -5.54 5.36
C MET A 84 19.07 -5.75 4.30
N SER A 85 20.12 -4.93 4.32
CA SER A 85 21.24 -5.08 3.39
C SER A 85 21.92 -6.44 3.56
N SER A 86 22.16 -6.87 4.80
CA SER A 86 22.74 -8.18 5.11
C SER A 86 21.79 -9.34 4.78
N TYR A 87 20.52 -9.26 5.20
CA TYR A 87 19.56 -10.36 5.10
C TYR A 87 19.07 -10.58 3.67
N TYR A 88 18.81 -9.49 2.92
CA TYR A 88 18.35 -9.57 1.54
C TYR A 88 19.48 -9.49 0.50
N ALA A 89 20.75 -9.46 0.95
CA ALA A 89 21.94 -9.33 0.10
C ALA A 89 21.80 -8.18 -0.93
N ALA A 90 21.29 -7.04 -0.46
CA ALA A 90 21.07 -5.85 -1.29
C ALA A 90 22.03 -4.74 -0.87
N LYS A 91 22.44 -3.91 -1.84
CA LYS A 91 23.32 -2.77 -1.57
C LYS A 91 22.66 -1.80 -0.59
N HIS A 92 23.46 -1.24 0.32
CA HIS A 92 22.93 -0.38 1.38
C HIS A 92 22.26 0.89 0.83
N ASP A 93 22.81 1.46 -0.25
CA ASP A 93 22.24 2.61 -0.96
C ASP A 93 20.83 2.32 -1.50
N SER A 94 20.61 1.17 -2.14
CA SER A 94 19.32 0.73 -2.66
C SER A 94 18.29 0.54 -1.55
N ILE A 95 18.72 0.08 -0.36
CA ILE A 95 17.84 0.03 0.82
C ILE A 95 17.43 1.43 1.25
N ILE A 96 18.37 2.35 1.42
CA ILE A 96 18.08 3.75 1.83
C ILE A 96 17.19 4.43 0.79
N GLU A 97 17.44 4.21 -0.51
CA GLU A 97 16.62 4.74 -1.59
C GLU A 97 15.18 4.25 -1.56
N THR A 98 14.99 3.02 -1.09
CA THR A 98 13.67 2.42 -0.91
C THR A 98 12.95 2.97 0.33
N MET A 99 13.70 3.27 1.40
CA MET A 99 13.15 3.83 2.64
C MET A 99 12.74 5.30 2.51
N LEU A 100 13.48 6.09 1.70
CA LEU A 100 13.26 7.53 1.56
C LEU A 100 12.49 7.88 0.27
N PRO A 101 11.38 8.63 0.34
CA PRO A 101 10.67 9.10 -0.84
C PRO A 101 11.58 9.88 -1.79
N ALA A 102 11.34 9.77 -3.10
CA ALA A 102 12.10 10.52 -4.11
C ALA A 102 12.13 12.04 -3.83
N ALA A 103 11.00 12.62 -3.39
CA ALA A 103 10.94 14.03 -2.99
C ALA A 103 11.92 14.38 -1.86
N VAL A 104 12.09 13.52 -0.87
CA VAL A 104 13.04 13.70 0.24
C VAL A 104 14.48 13.52 -0.28
N ARG A 105 14.71 12.49 -1.09
CA ARG A 105 16.02 12.22 -1.73
C ARG A 105 16.48 13.30 -2.71
N ASN A 106 15.55 14.11 -3.21
CA ASN A 106 15.85 15.25 -4.08
C ASN A 106 15.86 16.59 -3.31
N ALA A 107 15.68 16.57 -1.98
CA ALA A 107 15.51 17.75 -1.14
C ALA A 107 14.45 18.72 -1.70
N ALA A 108 13.30 18.16 -2.12
CA ALA A 108 12.20 18.93 -2.67
C ALA A 108 11.63 19.89 -1.60
N ALA A 109 11.28 21.10 -2.03
CA ALA A 109 10.67 22.09 -1.16
C ALA A 109 9.22 21.73 -0.84
N LEU A 110 8.79 22.01 0.39
CA LEU A 110 7.38 21.96 0.77
C LEU A 110 6.59 22.99 -0.04
N LYS A 111 5.35 22.64 -0.41
CA LYS A 111 4.50 23.56 -1.17
C LYS A 111 4.15 24.77 -0.30
N GLN A 112 4.39 25.94 -0.84
CA GLN A 112 4.05 27.21 -0.22
C GLN A 112 3.11 27.98 -1.14
N GLU A 113 2.14 28.67 -0.56
CA GLU A 113 1.31 29.63 -1.26
C GLU A 113 1.54 31.02 -0.68
N LYS A 114 1.56 32.01 -1.58
CA LYS A 114 1.64 33.41 -1.23
C LYS A 114 0.22 33.95 -1.09
N LEU A 115 -0.10 34.44 0.09
CA LEU A 115 -1.37 35.07 0.42
C LEU A 115 -1.20 36.58 0.47
N LEU A 116 -2.23 37.29 0.03
CA LEU A 116 -2.32 38.74 0.03
C LEU A 116 -3.47 39.17 0.93
N SER A 117 -3.23 40.15 1.77
CA SER A 117 -4.26 40.85 2.56
C SER A 117 -3.99 42.35 2.53
N ALA A 118 -5.03 43.17 2.74
CA ALA A 118 -4.81 44.59 2.97
C ALA A 118 -3.98 44.78 4.25
N ALA A 119 -2.85 45.47 4.16
CA ALA A 119 -1.98 45.70 5.32
C ALA A 119 -2.57 46.77 6.26
N ARG A 120 -3.27 47.74 5.67
CA ARG A 120 -4.04 48.78 6.37
C ARG A 120 -5.20 49.23 5.49
N ILE A 121 -6.19 49.87 6.11
CA ILE A 121 -7.25 50.56 5.40
C ILE A 121 -6.70 51.93 4.95
N LEU A 122 -6.72 52.18 3.65
CA LEU A 122 -6.42 53.48 3.04
C LEU A 122 -7.59 54.44 3.27
N GLU A 123 -7.26 55.68 3.63
CA GLU A 123 -8.23 56.76 3.70
C GLU A 123 -8.80 57.10 2.32
N ALA A 124 -10.00 57.69 2.26
CA ALA A 124 -10.68 58.00 1.01
C ALA A 124 -9.81 58.81 0.02
N ALA A 125 -9.06 59.79 0.53
CA ALA A 125 -8.14 60.61 -0.27
C ALA A 125 -6.95 59.82 -0.85
N GLU A 126 -6.41 58.87 -0.08
CA GLU A 126 -5.30 58.02 -0.53
C GLU A 126 -5.77 57.04 -1.61
N LEU A 127 -6.98 56.51 -1.46
CA LEU A 127 -7.59 55.62 -2.43
C LEU A 127 -7.91 56.34 -3.74
N GLU A 128 -8.47 57.55 -3.69
CA GLU A 128 -8.72 58.37 -4.89
C GLU A 128 -7.43 58.70 -5.64
N ALA A 129 -6.35 59.05 -4.93
CA ALA A 129 -5.04 59.27 -5.52
C ALA A 129 -4.48 58.00 -6.19
N LEU A 130 -4.69 56.83 -5.58
CA LEU A 130 -4.26 55.54 -6.13
C LEU A 130 -5.07 55.17 -7.38
N VAL A 131 -6.39 55.40 -7.38
CA VAL A 131 -7.26 55.19 -8.55
C VAL A 131 -6.81 56.04 -9.73
N LYS A 132 -6.47 57.33 -9.49
CA LYS A 132 -6.01 58.25 -10.56
C LYS A 132 -4.63 57.89 -11.10
N ARG A 133 -3.66 57.55 -10.23
CA ARG A 133 -2.26 57.33 -10.63
C ARG A 133 -1.95 55.92 -11.09
N ALA A 134 -2.61 54.90 -10.52
CA ALA A 134 -2.34 53.50 -10.79
C ALA A 134 -3.63 52.66 -10.68
N PRO A 135 -4.52 52.72 -11.69
CA PRO A 135 -5.83 52.07 -11.65
C PRO A 135 -5.77 50.56 -11.37
N ALA A 136 -4.77 49.87 -11.91
CA ALA A 136 -4.55 48.43 -11.66
C ALA A 136 -4.16 48.13 -10.21
N GLN A 137 -3.40 49.01 -9.54
CA GLN A 137 -3.06 48.88 -8.13
C GLN A 137 -4.28 49.15 -7.25
N ALA A 138 -5.07 50.18 -7.59
CA ALA A 138 -6.30 50.49 -6.88
C ALA A 138 -7.30 49.33 -6.94
N LYS A 139 -7.50 48.72 -8.11
CA LYS A 139 -8.39 47.56 -8.29
C LYS A 139 -7.99 46.37 -7.43
N VAL A 140 -6.70 46.05 -7.36
CA VAL A 140 -6.18 44.97 -6.50
C VAL A 140 -6.37 45.30 -5.02
N TYR A 141 -6.05 46.53 -4.61
CA TYR A 141 -6.23 46.96 -3.22
C TYR A 141 -7.70 46.96 -2.80
N GLN A 142 -8.61 47.51 -3.61
CA GLN A 142 -10.05 47.53 -3.33
C GLN A 142 -10.62 46.13 -3.19
N PHE A 143 -10.21 45.19 -4.06
CA PHE A 143 -10.61 43.79 -3.93
C PHE A 143 -10.16 43.21 -2.59
N LEU A 144 -8.89 43.38 -2.23
CA LEU A 144 -8.30 42.83 -0.99
C LEU A 144 -8.87 43.48 0.27
N ALA A 145 -9.17 44.78 0.24
CA ALA A 145 -9.76 45.52 1.35
C ALA A 145 -11.19 45.06 1.69
N GLN A 146 -11.88 44.42 0.74
CA GLN A 146 -13.21 43.85 0.94
C GLN A 146 -13.18 42.39 1.42
N GLN A 147 -11.99 41.78 1.58
CA GLN A 147 -11.88 40.38 2.01
C GLN A 147 -11.57 40.28 3.50
N PHE A 148 -12.35 39.46 4.20
CA PHE A 148 -12.11 39.15 5.61
C PHE A 148 -10.92 38.20 5.83
N LYS A 149 -10.56 37.40 4.82
CA LYS A 149 -9.45 36.44 4.86
C LYS A 149 -8.40 36.76 3.81
N PRO A 150 -7.10 36.49 4.07
CA PRO A 150 -6.07 36.59 3.06
C PRO A 150 -6.39 35.75 1.82
N GLN A 151 -6.06 36.26 0.64
CA GLN A 151 -6.40 35.65 -0.64
C GLN A 151 -5.17 35.14 -1.37
N LYS A 152 -5.30 34.02 -2.11
CA LYS A 152 -4.19 33.48 -2.91
C LYS A 152 -3.72 34.47 -3.96
N LYS A 153 -2.42 34.80 -3.97
CA LYS A 153 -1.81 35.73 -4.94
C LYS A 153 -2.10 35.34 -6.38
N SER A 154 -2.04 34.05 -6.70
CA SER A 154 -2.36 33.52 -8.03
C SER A 154 -3.82 33.75 -8.43
N LEU A 155 -4.76 33.58 -7.49
CA LEU A 155 -6.18 33.83 -7.69
C LEU A 155 -6.44 35.32 -7.92
N VAL A 156 -5.84 36.19 -7.10
CA VAL A 156 -5.97 37.66 -7.22
C VAL A 156 -5.44 38.14 -8.58
N ILE A 157 -4.25 37.67 -8.98
CA ILE A 157 -3.63 37.96 -10.28
C ILE A 157 -4.54 37.51 -11.42
N GLY A 158 -4.97 36.24 -11.41
CA GLY A 158 -5.79 35.66 -12.48
C GLY A 158 -7.17 36.30 -12.60
N ARG A 159 -7.85 36.53 -11.46
CA ARG A 159 -9.22 37.07 -11.44
C ARG A 159 -9.28 38.56 -11.81
N LEU A 160 -8.26 39.33 -11.43
CA LEU A 160 -8.26 40.78 -11.68
C LEU A 160 -7.50 41.19 -12.95
N GLY A 161 -6.82 40.25 -13.60
CA GLY A 161 -5.94 40.52 -14.75
C GLY A 161 -4.72 41.36 -14.36
N ALA A 162 -4.28 41.30 -13.10
CA ALA A 162 -3.16 42.08 -12.59
C ALA A 162 -1.83 41.33 -12.80
N THR A 163 -0.71 42.05 -12.89
CA THR A 163 0.62 41.41 -12.99
C THR A 163 1.28 41.25 -11.61
N ALA A 164 2.27 40.36 -11.51
CA ALA A 164 3.04 40.19 -10.28
C ALA A 164 3.77 41.48 -9.86
N ALA A 165 4.12 42.36 -10.80
CA ALA A 165 4.73 43.66 -10.55
C ALA A 165 3.75 44.63 -9.84
N VAL A 166 2.47 44.62 -10.24
CA VAL A 166 1.41 45.44 -9.59
C VAL A 166 1.28 45.06 -8.11
N VAL A 167 1.23 43.75 -7.82
CA VAL A 167 1.18 43.25 -6.44
C VAL A 167 2.45 43.63 -5.67
N SER A 168 3.62 43.43 -6.27
CA SER A 168 4.91 43.73 -5.59
C SER A 168 5.06 45.22 -5.27
N ALA A 169 4.53 46.10 -6.13
CA ALA A 169 4.50 47.54 -5.87
C ALA A 169 3.58 47.91 -4.69
N LEU A 170 2.41 47.28 -4.57
CA LEU A 170 1.51 47.46 -3.43
C LEU A 170 2.12 46.96 -2.12
N VAL A 171 2.84 45.83 -2.17
CA VAL A 171 3.60 45.30 -1.02
C VAL A 171 4.72 46.24 -0.62
N LYS A 172 5.51 46.74 -1.58
CA LYS A 172 6.59 47.70 -1.33
C LYS A 172 6.10 49.02 -0.73
N ARG A 173 4.89 49.46 -1.10
CA ARG A 173 4.22 50.66 -0.54
C ARG A 173 3.55 50.43 0.81
N GLY A 174 3.51 49.19 1.30
CA GLY A 174 2.88 48.84 2.57
C GLY A 174 1.36 48.89 2.55
N TYR A 175 0.72 48.86 1.38
CA TYR A 175 -0.75 48.85 1.26
C TYR A 175 -1.31 47.42 1.32
N VAL A 176 -0.51 46.46 0.90
CA VAL A 176 -0.82 45.02 0.89
C VAL A 176 0.28 44.29 1.64
N LYS A 177 -0.08 43.30 2.44
CA LYS A 177 0.87 42.38 3.07
C LYS A 177 0.92 41.09 2.24
N GLU A 178 2.12 40.61 1.96
CA GLU A 178 2.34 39.28 1.39
C GLU A 178 2.82 38.35 2.50
N GLU A 179 2.06 37.29 2.76
CA GLU A 179 2.43 36.25 3.71
C GLU A 179 2.64 34.94 2.95
N THR A 180 3.65 34.18 3.34
CA THR A 180 3.88 32.85 2.78
C THR A 180 3.32 31.82 3.75
N GLN A 181 2.36 31.03 3.30
CA GLN A 181 1.76 29.95 4.09
C GLN A 181 2.14 28.60 3.49
N ARG A 182 2.57 27.65 4.33
CA ARG A 182 2.71 26.25 3.90
C ARG A 182 1.34 25.71 3.52
N VAL A 183 1.24 25.11 2.33
CA VAL A 183 0.03 24.44 1.88
C VAL A 183 0.30 22.96 1.82
N GLU A 184 -0.28 22.26 2.78
CA GLU A 184 -0.18 20.81 2.85
C GLU A 184 -1.03 20.16 1.76
N ARG A 185 -0.47 19.17 1.07
CA ARG A 185 -1.22 18.28 0.18
C ARG A 185 -1.60 17.03 0.94
N ILE A 186 -2.85 16.96 1.39
CA ILE A 186 -3.39 15.80 2.10
C ILE A 186 -3.95 14.80 1.08
N ALA A 187 -3.49 13.56 1.16
CA ALA A 187 -3.96 12.48 0.31
C ALA A 187 -5.49 12.34 0.38
N TYR A 188 -6.15 12.29 -0.78
CA TYR A 188 -7.60 12.11 -0.88
C TYR A 188 -8.46 13.18 -0.19
N ALA A 189 -7.97 14.41 -0.06
CA ALA A 189 -8.77 15.53 0.46
C ALA A 189 -9.99 15.84 -0.43
N ASP A 190 -9.82 15.78 -1.76
CA ASP A 190 -10.85 16.16 -2.73
C ASP A 190 -11.94 15.09 -2.94
N ASN A 191 -11.63 13.82 -2.63
CA ASN A 191 -12.59 12.70 -2.76
C ASN A 191 -13.51 12.56 -1.54
N TRP A 192 -13.42 13.47 -0.58
CA TRP A 192 -14.25 13.44 0.63
C TRP A 192 -15.72 13.80 0.38
N SER A 193 -16.06 14.29 -0.82
CA SER A 193 -17.31 15.03 -1.02
C SER A 193 -18.50 14.24 -1.59
N THR A 194 -18.48 12.92 -1.79
CA THR A 194 -19.68 12.23 -2.36
C THR A 194 -19.98 10.78 -1.92
N GLY A 195 -19.24 10.16 -1.00
CA GLY A 195 -19.50 8.76 -0.64
C GLY A 195 -19.39 8.49 0.85
N GLU A 196 -20.52 8.61 1.56
CA GLU A 196 -20.78 8.11 2.91
C GLU A 196 -19.63 8.25 3.92
N ILE A 197 -19.54 9.42 4.56
CA ILE A 197 -18.98 9.49 5.91
C ILE A 197 -19.97 8.76 6.82
N VAL A 198 -19.91 7.43 6.86
CA VAL A 198 -20.47 6.70 7.99
C VAL A 198 -19.51 6.98 9.13
N ALA A 199 -19.83 7.98 9.95
CA ALA A 199 -19.32 8.03 11.31
C ALA A 199 -19.76 6.72 11.98
N SER A 200 -18.95 5.67 11.86
CA SER A 200 -19.23 4.43 12.57
C SER A 200 -18.99 4.76 14.03
N GLN A 201 -20.06 4.88 14.81
CA GLN A 201 -19.93 4.80 16.26
C GLN A 201 -19.12 3.54 16.59
N PRO A 202 -18.27 3.57 17.63
CA PRO A 202 -17.53 2.40 18.07
C PRO A 202 -18.51 1.25 18.26
N HIS A 203 -18.23 0.10 17.66
CA HIS A 203 -19.09 -1.08 17.82
C HIS A 203 -18.86 -1.69 19.19
N ASP A 204 -19.93 -2.23 19.79
CA ASP A 204 -19.82 -3.06 20.98
C ASP A 204 -19.05 -4.35 20.63
N LEU A 205 -18.12 -4.72 21.50
CA LEU A 205 -17.30 -5.91 21.30
C LEU A 205 -18.03 -7.14 21.84
N ASN A 206 -17.98 -8.24 21.09
CA ASN A 206 -18.36 -9.53 21.65
C ASN A 206 -17.30 -10.02 22.66
N PRO A 207 -17.61 -11.03 23.51
CA PRO A 207 -16.67 -11.49 24.54
C PRO A 207 -15.30 -11.95 24.00
N GLY A 208 -15.27 -12.58 22.82
CA GLY A 208 -14.03 -13.03 22.19
C GLY A 208 -13.15 -11.85 21.71
N GLN A 209 -13.78 -10.83 21.13
CA GLN A 209 -13.11 -9.59 20.73
C GLN A 209 -12.60 -8.82 21.95
N GLN A 210 -13.39 -8.72 23.02
CA GLN A 210 -12.96 -8.06 24.24
C GLN A 210 -11.74 -8.76 24.85
N ALA A 211 -11.77 -10.10 24.97
CA ALA A 211 -10.62 -10.85 25.47
C ALA A 211 -9.37 -10.67 24.59
N ALA A 212 -9.52 -10.59 23.27
CA ALA A 212 -8.42 -10.30 22.36
C ALA A 212 -7.87 -8.88 22.55
N VAL A 213 -8.74 -7.88 22.71
CA VAL A 213 -8.35 -6.49 23.00
C VAL A 213 -7.61 -6.41 24.33
N ASP A 214 -8.10 -7.06 25.38
CA ASP A 214 -7.48 -7.06 26.70
C ASP A 214 -6.09 -7.71 26.67
N ALA A 215 -5.94 -8.83 25.97
CA ALA A 215 -4.66 -9.51 25.79
C ALA A 215 -3.65 -8.66 24.99
N VAL A 216 -4.10 -7.97 23.94
CA VAL A 216 -3.27 -7.05 23.16
C VAL A 216 -2.88 -5.83 23.99
N ALA A 217 -3.81 -5.25 24.75
CA ALA A 217 -3.55 -4.11 25.63
C ALA A 217 -2.55 -4.46 26.75
N ALA A 218 -2.69 -5.63 27.37
CA ALA A 218 -1.73 -6.14 28.34
C ALA A 218 -0.32 -6.28 27.73
N THR A 219 -0.24 -6.79 26.49
CA THR A 219 1.03 -6.92 25.76
C THR A 219 1.64 -5.55 25.45
N LEU A 220 0.84 -4.56 25.04
CA LEU A 220 1.31 -3.19 24.79
C LEU A 220 1.87 -2.54 26.07
N ALA A 221 1.28 -2.83 27.23
CA ALA A 221 1.72 -2.30 28.52
C ALA A 221 3.07 -2.88 28.99
N GLU A 222 3.52 -4.02 28.46
CA GLU A 222 4.83 -4.62 28.81
C GLU A 222 6.03 -3.79 28.28
N ASP A 223 5.80 -2.91 27.31
CA ASP A 223 6.80 -2.10 26.59
C ASP A 223 8.02 -2.90 26.09
N LYS A 224 7.74 -4.09 25.56
CA LYS A 224 8.74 -5.05 25.05
C LYS A 224 8.36 -5.53 23.66
N PHE A 225 9.37 -5.99 22.93
CA PHE A 225 9.14 -6.67 21.66
C PHE A 225 8.34 -7.96 21.86
N VAL A 226 7.16 -8.00 21.24
CA VAL A 226 6.31 -9.18 21.16
C VAL A 226 5.70 -9.26 19.77
N VAL A 227 5.55 -10.47 19.24
CA VAL A 227 4.76 -10.71 18.03
C VAL A 227 3.52 -11.49 18.41
N THR A 228 2.36 -11.00 17.99
CA THR A 228 1.07 -11.64 18.24
C THR A 228 0.38 -11.92 16.91
N LEU A 229 0.03 -13.18 16.66
CA LEU A 229 -0.81 -13.60 15.55
C LEU A 229 -2.27 -13.62 16.00
N LEU A 230 -3.08 -12.71 15.46
CA LEU A 230 -4.52 -12.67 15.60
C LEU A 230 -5.16 -13.50 14.49
N HIS A 231 -5.47 -14.75 14.80
CA HIS A 231 -6.12 -15.70 13.89
C HIS A 231 -7.64 -15.62 14.06
N GLY A 232 -8.30 -14.93 13.14
CA GLY A 232 -9.75 -14.72 13.20
C GLY A 232 -10.43 -14.96 11.87
N VAL A 233 -11.44 -15.83 11.85
CA VAL A 233 -12.20 -16.16 10.63
C VAL A 233 -12.75 -14.90 9.96
N THR A 234 -12.96 -14.92 8.65
CA THR A 234 -13.53 -13.76 7.93
C THR A 234 -14.84 -13.31 8.60
N GLY A 235 -14.99 -12.02 8.90
CA GLY A 235 -16.16 -11.51 9.61
C GLY A 235 -16.12 -11.64 11.14
N SER A 236 -15.03 -12.09 11.74
CA SER A 236 -14.82 -12.10 13.21
C SER A 236 -14.56 -10.74 13.83
N GLY A 237 -14.43 -9.68 13.02
CA GLY A 237 -14.20 -8.32 13.49
C GLY A 237 -12.75 -8.02 13.92
N LYS A 238 -11.75 -8.69 13.34
CA LYS A 238 -10.31 -8.40 13.58
C LYS A 238 -9.97 -6.92 13.50
N THR A 239 -10.56 -6.21 12.54
CA THR A 239 -10.36 -4.76 12.36
C THR A 239 -10.70 -3.97 13.63
N GLU A 240 -11.73 -4.37 14.37
CA GLU A 240 -12.10 -3.68 15.61
C GLU A 240 -11.03 -3.87 16.69
N VAL A 241 -10.48 -5.08 16.80
CA VAL A 241 -9.34 -5.34 17.70
C VAL A 241 -8.13 -4.48 17.32
N TYR A 242 -7.82 -4.34 16.03
CA TYR A 242 -6.73 -3.45 15.59
C TYR A 242 -7.00 -2.00 15.99
N LEU A 243 -8.21 -1.49 15.76
CA LEU A 243 -8.57 -0.11 16.06
C LEU A 243 -8.45 0.19 17.56
N ARG A 244 -8.90 -0.72 18.43
CA ARG A 244 -8.74 -0.57 19.89
C ARG A 244 -7.27 -0.65 20.33
N ALA A 245 -6.47 -1.52 19.69
CA ALA A 245 -5.04 -1.58 19.93
C ALA A 245 -4.31 -0.28 19.50
N ILE A 246 -4.68 0.27 18.35
CA ILE A 246 -4.17 1.55 17.84
C ILE A 246 -4.53 2.68 18.81
N GLN A 247 -5.79 2.76 19.24
CA GLN A 247 -6.25 3.74 20.23
C GLN A 247 -5.44 3.64 21.53
N THR A 248 -5.22 2.43 22.05
CA THR A 248 -4.44 2.19 23.27
C THR A 248 -2.98 2.65 23.12
N ALA A 249 -2.34 2.31 22.00
CA ALA A 249 -0.96 2.73 21.72
C ALA A 249 -0.82 4.25 21.59
N LEU A 250 -1.76 4.90 20.90
CA LEU A 250 -1.78 6.36 20.74
C LEU A 250 -2.04 7.08 22.06
N ALA A 251 -2.96 6.59 22.89
CA ALA A 251 -3.24 7.13 24.22
C ALA A 251 -2.02 7.06 25.16
N ALA A 252 -1.16 6.05 25.00
CA ALA A 252 0.13 5.95 25.68
C ALA A 252 1.23 6.83 25.07
N GLY A 253 0.90 7.68 24.09
CA GLY A 253 1.84 8.53 23.36
C GLY A 253 2.72 7.78 22.35
N GLY A 254 2.41 6.52 22.05
CA GLY A 254 3.08 5.72 21.03
C GLY A 254 2.69 6.11 19.61
N GLY A 255 3.57 5.85 18.66
CA GLY A 255 3.28 5.89 17.23
C GLY A 255 2.91 4.52 16.68
N VAL A 256 2.17 4.50 15.58
CA VAL A 256 1.60 3.28 15.00
C VAL A 256 1.78 3.22 13.48
N ILE A 257 2.15 2.04 12.99
CA ILE A 257 2.13 1.69 11.57
C ILE A 257 1.04 0.65 11.36
N PHE A 258 0.09 0.94 10.49
CA PHE A 258 -0.94 -0.01 10.07
C PHE A 258 -0.75 -0.37 8.61
N LEU A 259 -0.20 -1.55 8.37
CA LEU A 259 -0.01 -2.10 7.04
C LEU A 259 -1.27 -2.83 6.60
N VAL A 260 -1.69 -2.53 5.38
CA VAL A 260 -2.77 -3.21 4.67
C VAL A 260 -2.29 -3.60 3.28
N PRO A 261 -2.86 -4.65 2.65
CA PRO A 261 -2.52 -4.99 1.27
C PRO A 261 -2.71 -3.83 0.30
N GLU A 262 -1.80 -3.65 -0.67
CA GLU A 262 -1.86 -2.52 -1.61
C GLU A 262 -3.19 -2.43 -2.38
N VAL A 263 -3.78 -3.60 -2.69
CA VAL A 263 -5.09 -3.72 -3.34
C VAL A 263 -6.26 -3.24 -2.48
N ALA A 264 -6.12 -3.28 -1.16
CA ALA A 264 -7.14 -2.83 -0.22
C ALA A 264 -7.17 -1.30 -0.11
N LEU A 265 -6.13 -0.58 -0.56
CA LEU A 265 -6.02 0.88 -0.49
C LEU A 265 -6.79 1.59 -1.62
N THR A 266 -8.01 1.14 -1.90
CA THR A 266 -8.93 1.93 -2.72
C THR A 266 -9.22 3.25 -2.00
N PRO A 267 -9.47 4.36 -2.72
CA PRO A 267 -9.77 5.65 -2.08
C PRO A 267 -10.92 5.56 -1.05
N GLN A 268 -11.90 4.68 -1.28
CA GLN A 268 -13.04 4.45 -0.40
C GLN A 268 -12.63 3.70 0.88
N THR A 269 -11.89 2.60 0.77
CA THR A 269 -11.39 1.86 1.93
C THR A 269 -10.47 2.72 2.78
N VAL A 270 -9.61 3.50 2.15
CA VAL A 270 -8.73 4.46 2.81
C VAL A 270 -9.53 5.54 3.53
N ALA A 271 -10.51 6.15 2.86
CA ALA A 271 -11.35 7.19 3.46
C ALA A 271 -12.12 6.63 4.67
N ARG A 272 -12.66 5.42 4.56
CA ARG A 272 -13.33 4.73 5.67
C ARG A 272 -12.37 4.44 6.82
N MET A 273 -11.20 3.87 6.55
CA MET A 273 -10.20 3.56 7.58
C MET A 273 -9.71 4.83 8.29
N ARG A 274 -9.38 5.88 7.54
CA ARG A 274 -8.99 7.18 8.09
C ARG A 274 -10.12 7.78 8.94
N GLY A 275 -11.35 7.80 8.43
CA GLY A 275 -12.50 8.32 9.18
C GLY A 275 -12.76 7.57 10.48
N ARG A 276 -12.58 6.23 10.49
CA ARG A 276 -12.68 5.43 11.72
C ARG A 276 -11.55 5.72 12.70
N LEU A 277 -10.32 5.84 12.21
CA LEU A 277 -9.15 6.18 13.03
C LEU A 277 -9.25 7.58 13.64
N GLU A 278 -9.64 8.57 12.85
CA GLU A 278 -9.87 9.94 13.31
C GLU A 278 -11.07 10.01 14.28
N ALA A 279 -12.07 9.15 14.13
CA ALA A 279 -13.18 9.08 15.10
C ALA A 279 -12.77 8.50 16.47
N ILE A 280 -11.91 7.47 16.50
CA ILE A 280 -11.46 6.85 17.76
C ILE A 280 -10.26 7.57 18.39
N ALA A 281 -9.54 8.37 17.62
CA ALA A 281 -8.36 9.13 18.03
C ALA A 281 -8.40 10.55 17.41
N PRO A 282 -9.35 11.40 17.83
CA PRO A 282 -9.61 12.71 17.22
C PRO A 282 -8.43 13.68 17.28
N ASP A 283 -7.56 13.53 18.26
CA ASP A 283 -6.37 14.37 18.43
C ASP A 283 -5.17 13.89 17.58
N HIS A 284 -5.33 12.80 16.84
CA HIS A 284 -4.26 12.19 16.05
C HIS A 284 -4.53 12.25 14.56
N LYS A 285 -3.72 13.05 13.86
CA LYS A 285 -3.69 13.09 12.40
C LYS A 285 -3.24 11.75 11.82
N CYS A 286 -3.99 11.22 10.86
CA CYS A 286 -3.67 9.99 10.15
C CYS A 286 -3.08 10.25 8.77
N VAL A 287 -1.89 9.71 8.52
CA VAL A 287 -1.24 9.77 7.20
C VAL A 287 -1.55 8.51 6.40
N VAL A 288 -1.99 8.69 5.15
CA VAL A 288 -2.16 7.59 4.20
C VAL A 288 -0.88 7.46 3.37
N TRP A 289 -0.41 6.22 3.13
CA TRP A 289 0.85 5.97 2.44
C TRP A 289 0.79 4.83 1.41
N HIS A 290 0.90 5.16 0.12
CA HIS A 290 0.99 4.16 -0.95
C HIS A 290 1.63 4.70 -2.24
N SER A 291 1.88 3.77 -3.18
CA SER A 291 2.47 4.01 -4.50
C SER A 291 1.73 5.04 -5.35
N HIS A 292 0.41 5.13 -5.24
CA HIS A 292 -0.40 6.06 -6.05
C HIS A 292 -0.36 7.54 -5.61
N LEU A 293 0.28 7.88 -4.49
CA LEU A 293 0.41 9.28 -4.05
C LEU A 293 1.40 10.05 -4.94
N SER A 294 1.09 11.31 -5.19
CA SER A 294 2.03 12.26 -5.81
C SER A 294 3.26 12.47 -4.93
N GLU A 295 4.38 12.86 -5.53
CA GLU A 295 5.60 13.18 -4.78
C GLU A 295 5.37 14.26 -3.71
N GLY A 296 4.46 15.18 -4.00
CA GLY A 296 4.05 16.23 -3.08
C GLY A 296 3.33 15.72 -1.83
N GLU A 297 2.31 14.88 -2.02
CA GLU A 297 1.56 14.26 -0.91
C GLU A 297 2.47 13.35 -0.07
N ARG A 298 3.38 12.59 -0.72
CA ARG A 298 4.36 11.77 0.01
C ARG A 298 5.32 12.60 0.84
N LEU A 299 5.80 13.74 0.31
CA LEU A 299 6.67 14.64 1.06
C LEU A 299 5.96 15.23 2.27
N ASP A 300 4.72 15.69 2.09
CA ASP A 300 3.92 16.29 3.16
C ASP A 300 3.59 15.26 4.25
N GLY A 301 3.15 14.06 3.87
CA GLY A 301 2.92 12.96 4.80
C GLY A 301 4.19 12.48 5.51
N TRP A 302 5.32 12.40 4.80
CA TRP A 302 6.61 12.03 5.39
C TRP A 302 7.05 13.07 6.43
N MET A 303 6.95 14.35 6.09
CA MET A 303 7.28 15.46 6.98
C MET A 303 6.42 15.42 8.24
N SER A 304 5.10 15.22 8.09
CA SER A 304 4.16 15.14 9.21
C SER A 304 4.52 14.02 10.20
N LEU A 305 4.95 12.85 9.70
CA LEU A 305 5.42 11.74 10.54
C LEU A 305 6.79 12.03 11.17
N ALA A 306 7.73 12.56 10.37
CA ALA A 306 9.10 12.85 10.81
C ALA A 306 9.19 13.99 11.83
N THR A 307 8.20 14.89 11.88
CA THR A 307 8.08 15.96 12.90
C THR A 307 7.15 15.59 14.04
N GLY A 308 6.49 14.43 13.99
CA GLY A 308 5.56 13.97 15.03
C GLY A 308 4.20 14.66 15.03
N GLU A 309 3.90 15.46 13.99
CA GLU A 309 2.58 16.05 13.75
C GLU A 309 1.52 14.97 13.51
N ALA A 310 1.91 13.90 12.83
CA ALA A 310 1.18 12.64 12.76
C ALA A 310 1.95 11.55 13.48
N ARG A 311 1.22 10.67 14.18
CA ARG A 311 1.78 9.49 14.85
C ARG A 311 1.25 8.17 14.31
N VAL A 312 0.28 8.22 13.39
CA VAL A 312 -0.30 7.03 12.76
C VAL A 312 -0.18 7.12 11.25
N VAL A 313 0.29 6.02 10.65
CA VAL A 313 0.31 5.84 9.21
C VAL A 313 -0.45 4.58 8.84
N VAL A 314 -1.34 4.70 7.86
CA VAL A 314 -2.02 3.58 7.21
C VAL A 314 -1.51 3.47 5.80
N GLY A 315 -1.03 2.29 5.39
CA GLY A 315 -0.48 2.19 4.06
C GLY A 315 -0.13 0.80 3.59
N ALA A 316 0.38 0.75 2.36
CA ALA A 316 0.84 -0.48 1.74
C ALA A 316 2.16 -0.92 2.39
N ARG A 317 2.75 -1.98 1.83
CA ARG A 317 4.08 -2.49 2.19
C ARG A 317 5.13 -1.40 2.48
N SER A 318 5.26 -0.38 1.64
CA SER A 318 6.29 0.66 1.79
C SER A 318 6.10 1.60 2.97
N ALA A 319 4.92 1.63 3.60
CA ALA A 319 4.67 2.40 4.81
C ALA A 319 5.50 1.89 6.01
N ILE A 320 6.04 0.67 5.93
CA ILE A 320 6.93 0.14 6.96
C ILE A 320 8.23 0.93 7.12
N PHE A 321 8.55 1.84 6.21
CA PHE A 321 9.72 2.73 6.32
C PHE A 321 9.36 4.15 6.78
N ALA A 322 8.09 4.41 7.10
CA ALA A 322 7.70 5.73 7.55
C ALA A 322 8.36 6.09 8.89
N PRO A 323 8.87 7.32 9.07
CA PRO A 323 9.62 7.73 10.27
C PRO A 323 8.68 8.07 11.43
N VAL A 324 7.89 7.09 11.87
CA VAL A 324 6.95 7.23 12.99
C VAL A 324 7.71 7.38 14.31
N MET A 325 7.50 8.50 15.00
CA MET A 325 8.09 8.74 16.32
C MET A 325 7.51 7.81 17.39
N ASN A 326 8.36 7.37 18.32
CA ASN A 326 7.98 6.52 19.46
C ASN A 326 7.15 5.30 19.02
N LEU A 327 7.59 4.58 17.99
CA LEU A 327 6.84 3.45 17.40
C LEU A 327 6.61 2.35 18.45
N LYS A 328 5.35 2.12 18.83
CA LYS A 328 4.95 1.11 19.84
C LYS A 328 4.09 -0.03 19.28
N LEU A 329 3.46 0.19 18.12
CA LEU A 329 2.60 -0.81 17.49
C LEU A 329 2.82 -0.84 15.98
N ILE A 330 2.96 -2.04 15.44
CA ILE A 330 2.88 -2.31 14.00
C ILE A 330 1.79 -3.36 13.78
N VAL A 331 0.73 -2.98 13.09
CA VAL A 331 -0.33 -3.90 12.67
C VAL A 331 -0.10 -4.29 11.22
N VAL A 332 -0.19 -5.58 10.91
CA VAL A 332 -0.13 -6.10 9.54
C VAL A 332 -1.40 -6.88 9.28
N ASP A 333 -2.34 -6.27 8.54
CA ASP A 333 -3.58 -6.95 8.14
C ASP A 333 -3.35 -7.87 6.95
N GLU A 334 -4.13 -8.95 6.91
CA GLU A 334 -4.01 -10.02 5.92
C GLU A 334 -2.54 -10.42 5.69
N GLU A 335 -1.81 -10.73 6.77
CA GLU A 335 -0.36 -10.93 6.76
C GLU A 335 0.15 -11.99 5.76
N HIS A 336 -0.74 -12.91 5.38
CA HIS A 336 -0.52 -13.98 4.40
C HIS A 336 -0.43 -13.47 2.95
N GLU A 337 -0.84 -12.23 2.70
CA GLU A 337 -1.01 -11.69 1.35
C GLU A 337 0.35 -11.49 0.64
N PRO A 338 0.56 -12.13 -0.54
CA PRO A 338 1.82 -12.01 -1.29
C PRO A 338 2.22 -10.59 -1.69
N ALA A 339 1.28 -9.63 -1.74
CA ALA A 339 1.60 -8.22 -2.03
C ALA A 339 2.62 -7.59 -1.04
N TYR A 340 2.79 -8.18 0.15
CA TYR A 340 3.84 -7.79 1.06
C TYR A 340 5.24 -8.17 0.58
N LYS A 341 5.40 -9.05 -0.40
CA LYS A 341 6.70 -9.34 -1.03
C LYS A 341 6.99 -8.35 -2.15
N GLN A 342 8.16 -7.74 -2.13
CA GLN A 342 8.67 -6.92 -3.24
C GLN A 342 9.36 -7.77 -4.31
N ASP A 343 8.99 -7.57 -5.56
CA ASP A 343 9.57 -8.27 -6.72
C ASP A 343 10.87 -7.63 -7.22
N GLU A 344 11.01 -6.32 -7.05
CA GLU A 344 12.20 -5.54 -7.44
C GLU A 344 13.20 -5.43 -6.29
N THR A 345 14.50 -5.29 -6.61
CA THR A 345 15.53 -5.07 -5.60
C THR A 345 15.29 -3.74 -4.88
N PRO A 346 15.31 -3.70 -3.53
CA PRO A 346 15.48 -4.83 -2.61
C PRO A 346 14.22 -5.69 -2.51
N ARG A 347 14.37 -7.00 -2.69
CA ARG A 347 13.25 -7.97 -2.66
C ARG A 347 12.82 -8.31 -1.24
N TYR A 348 12.48 -7.31 -0.43
CA TYR A 348 12.09 -7.52 0.96
C TYR A 348 10.65 -8.01 1.11
N HIS A 349 10.34 -8.62 2.25
CA HIS A 349 8.98 -8.96 2.65
C HIS A 349 8.50 -8.02 3.77
N GLY A 350 7.41 -7.30 3.54
CA GLY A 350 6.86 -6.28 4.44
C GLY A 350 6.53 -6.81 5.85
N ARG A 351 5.91 -7.99 5.94
CA ARG A 351 5.66 -8.71 7.21
C ARG A 351 6.94 -8.94 8.01
N ASP A 352 7.97 -9.50 7.37
CA ASP A 352 9.22 -9.84 8.06
C ASP A 352 9.97 -8.57 8.48
N VAL A 353 9.98 -7.55 7.63
CA VAL A 353 10.50 -6.21 7.96
C VAL A 353 9.72 -5.60 9.13
N ALA A 354 8.39 -5.80 9.20
CA ALA A 354 7.57 -5.32 10.31
C ALA A 354 7.94 -6.00 11.63
N VAL A 355 8.11 -7.33 11.65
CA VAL A 355 8.56 -8.06 12.84
C VAL A 355 9.94 -7.56 13.29
N MET A 356 10.88 -7.40 12.36
CA MET A 356 12.23 -6.93 12.69
C MET A 356 12.27 -5.47 13.13
N ARG A 357 11.46 -4.60 12.52
CA ARG A 357 11.33 -3.20 12.94
C ARG A 357 10.69 -3.09 14.32
N ALA A 358 9.68 -3.90 14.62
CA ALA A 358 9.09 -3.98 15.95
C ALA A 358 10.13 -4.43 16.98
N LYS A 359 10.96 -5.42 16.66
CA LYS A 359 12.08 -5.86 17.51
C LYS A 359 13.06 -4.74 17.81
N MET A 360 13.44 -3.96 16.81
CA MET A 360 14.38 -2.84 16.96
C MET A 360 13.82 -1.68 17.79
N ASN A 361 12.50 -1.57 17.88
CA ASN A 361 11.80 -0.52 18.64
C ASN A 361 11.23 -1.00 19.98
N ASN A 362 11.44 -2.27 20.38
CA ASN A 362 10.75 -2.90 21.51
C ASN A 362 9.21 -2.75 21.44
N ALA A 363 8.66 -2.86 20.24
CA ALA A 363 7.25 -2.64 19.95
C ALA A 363 6.48 -3.96 19.77
N LEU A 364 5.15 -3.88 19.85
CA LEU A 364 4.26 -4.98 19.48
C LEU A 364 4.10 -5.05 17.95
N CYS A 365 4.30 -6.23 17.37
CA CYS A 365 3.88 -6.55 16.01
C CYS A 365 2.62 -7.43 16.04
N LEU A 366 1.49 -6.88 15.62
CA LEU A 366 0.21 -7.58 15.55
C LEU A 366 -0.04 -8.04 14.11
N LEU A 367 0.10 -9.34 13.87
CA LEU A 367 -0.14 -9.97 12.58
C LEU A 367 -1.58 -10.48 12.53
N GLY A 368 -2.35 -10.04 11.56
CA GLY A 368 -3.76 -10.36 11.44
C GLY A 368 -4.07 -11.20 10.23
N SER A 369 -4.83 -12.29 10.41
CA SER A 369 -5.24 -13.12 9.28
C SER A 369 -6.46 -13.99 9.59
N ALA A 370 -7.29 -14.24 8.58
CA ALA A 370 -8.25 -15.36 8.61
C ALA A 370 -7.62 -16.69 8.19
N THR A 371 -6.61 -16.62 7.33
CA THR A 371 -5.86 -17.75 6.76
C THR A 371 -4.37 -17.46 6.98
N PRO A 372 -3.84 -17.63 8.21
CA PRO A 372 -2.44 -17.31 8.50
C PRO A 372 -1.49 -18.04 7.54
N SER A 373 -0.43 -17.35 7.14
CA SER A 373 0.67 -17.97 6.39
C SER A 373 1.26 -19.12 7.19
N LEU A 374 1.78 -20.13 6.49
CA LEU A 374 2.39 -21.28 7.15
C LEU A 374 3.59 -20.87 8.02
N GLU A 375 4.34 -19.83 7.65
CA GLU A 375 5.44 -19.34 8.49
C GLU A 375 4.95 -18.72 9.79
N SER A 376 3.95 -17.84 9.72
CA SER A 376 3.41 -17.17 10.91
C SER A 376 2.75 -18.18 11.84
N TYR A 377 2.01 -19.14 11.29
CA TYR A 377 1.38 -20.20 12.07
C TYR A 377 2.43 -21.14 12.70
N SER A 378 3.46 -21.53 11.96
CA SER A 378 4.56 -22.35 12.48
C SER A 378 5.33 -21.64 13.62
N ASN A 379 5.61 -20.33 13.47
CA ASN A 379 6.24 -19.55 14.54
C ASN A 379 5.35 -19.44 15.79
N ALA A 380 4.04 -19.35 15.62
CA ALA A 380 3.08 -19.38 16.73
C ALA A 380 3.06 -20.74 17.43
N GLN A 381 3.01 -21.84 16.67
CA GLN A 381 3.08 -23.20 17.22
C GLN A 381 4.39 -23.48 17.95
N ALA A 382 5.50 -22.94 17.45
CA ALA A 382 6.81 -23.04 18.09
C ALA A 382 6.98 -22.10 19.31
N GLY A 383 5.96 -21.33 19.68
CA GLY A 383 5.98 -20.40 20.82
C GLY A 383 6.79 -19.11 20.59
N LYS A 384 7.26 -18.86 19.35
CA LYS A 384 7.94 -17.60 19.01
C LYS A 384 6.96 -16.44 18.93
N TYR A 385 5.73 -16.69 18.45
CA TYR A 385 4.64 -15.72 18.40
C TYR A 385 3.54 -16.11 19.39
N ARG A 386 2.89 -15.14 20.02
CA ARG A 386 1.66 -15.37 20.78
C ARG A 386 0.51 -15.61 19.78
N LEU A 387 -0.36 -16.57 20.04
CA LEU A 387 -1.55 -16.84 19.21
C LEU A 387 -2.81 -16.39 19.94
N ILE A 388 -3.61 -15.51 19.32
CA ILE A 388 -4.94 -15.12 19.79
C ILE A 388 -5.97 -15.56 18.75
N GLY A 389 -6.94 -16.36 19.16
CA GLY A 389 -7.99 -16.87 18.29
C GLY A 389 -9.28 -16.05 18.37
N LEU A 390 -9.89 -15.78 17.22
CA LEU A 390 -11.26 -15.24 17.08
C LEU A 390 -12.09 -16.19 16.19
N PRO A 391 -12.57 -17.33 16.73
CA PRO A 391 -13.22 -18.38 15.94
C PRO A 391 -14.63 -18.00 15.48
N GLU A 392 -15.28 -17.03 16.14
CA GLU A 392 -16.67 -16.67 15.90
C GLU A 392 -16.81 -15.44 15.01
N ARG A 393 -17.77 -15.48 14.08
CA ARG A 393 -18.19 -14.32 13.27
C ARG A 393 -19.06 -13.39 14.10
N VAL A 394 -18.97 -12.09 13.83
CA VAL A 394 -19.92 -11.10 14.34
C VAL A 394 -21.34 -11.52 13.91
N ASP A 395 -22.29 -11.42 14.83
CA ASP A 395 -23.71 -11.79 14.65
C ASP A 395 -23.98 -13.25 14.22
N ALA A 396 -23.05 -14.17 14.47
CA ALA A 396 -23.18 -15.60 14.15
C ALA A 396 -23.52 -15.89 12.66
N LEU A 397 -23.09 -15.01 11.74
CA LEU A 397 -23.30 -15.18 10.31
C LEU A 397 -22.74 -16.52 9.81
N LYS A 398 -23.57 -17.34 9.15
CA LYS A 398 -23.15 -18.64 8.61
C LYS A 398 -22.12 -18.47 7.48
N LEU A 399 -21.24 -19.46 7.33
CA LEU A 399 -20.38 -19.57 6.16
C LEU A 399 -21.25 -19.73 4.89
N PRO A 400 -20.79 -19.22 3.74
CA PRO A 400 -21.52 -19.41 2.49
C PRO A 400 -21.66 -20.91 2.18
N HIS A 401 -22.77 -21.28 1.54
CA HIS A 401 -22.95 -22.63 1.03
C HIS A 401 -21.97 -22.87 -0.13
N ILE A 402 -21.14 -23.92 -0.04
CA ILE A 402 -20.14 -24.26 -1.05
C ILE A 402 -20.58 -25.53 -1.77
N ASP A 403 -20.61 -25.46 -3.09
CA ASP A 403 -20.91 -26.58 -3.98
C ASP A 403 -19.69 -26.92 -4.84
N ILE A 404 -19.17 -28.14 -4.70
CA ILE A 404 -18.10 -28.67 -5.55
C ILE A 404 -18.76 -29.37 -6.74
N VAL A 405 -18.42 -28.95 -7.97
CA VAL A 405 -18.98 -29.52 -9.20
C VAL A 405 -17.91 -30.27 -9.98
N ASP A 406 -18.12 -31.56 -10.21
CA ASP A 406 -17.23 -32.38 -11.04
C ASP A 406 -17.49 -32.12 -12.53
N MET A 407 -16.57 -31.38 -13.15
CA MET A 407 -16.66 -31.02 -14.57
C MET A 407 -16.54 -32.23 -15.51
N ARG A 408 -15.97 -33.36 -15.06
CA ARG A 408 -15.90 -34.58 -15.88
C ARG A 408 -17.30 -35.13 -16.16
N VAL A 409 -18.20 -35.03 -15.18
CA VAL A 409 -19.60 -35.45 -15.31
C VAL A 409 -20.37 -34.49 -16.19
N GLU A 410 -20.14 -33.18 -16.05
CA GLU A 410 -20.80 -32.16 -16.88
C GLU A 410 -20.46 -32.31 -18.37
N VAL A 411 -19.20 -32.57 -18.70
CA VAL A 411 -18.74 -32.79 -20.09
C VAL A 411 -19.40 -34.02 -20.72
N LEU A 412 -19.67 -35.08 -19.94
CA LEU A 412 -20.38 -36.27 -20.44
C LEU A 412 -21.87 -36.01 -20.72
N ARG A 413 -22.49 -35.11 -19.95
CA ARG A 413 -23.93 -34.82 -20.02
C ARG A 413 -24.29 -33.79 -21.08
N GLN A 414 -23.34 -32.97 -21.51
CA GLN A 414 -23.57 -31.90 -22.47
C GLN A 414 -22.89 -32.21 -23.81
N ARG A 415 -23.58 -31.95 -24.93
CA ARG A 415 -22.96 -32.04 -26.26
C ARG A 415 -22.19 -30.74 -26.54
N GLY A 416 -20.86 -30.76 -26.46
CA GLY A 416 -19.99 -29.65 -26.85
C GLY A 416 -18.93 -29.30 -25.81
N PHE A 417 -18.23 -28.19 -26.02
CA PHE A 417 -17.22 -27.67 -25.08
C PHE A 417 -17.91 -26.94 -23.92
N THR A 418 -18.10 -27.62 -22.78
CA THR A 418 -18.73 -27.04 -21.59
C THR A 418 -17.73 -26.28 -20.74
N SER A 419 -17.86 -24.96 -20.74
CA SER A 419 -16.98 -24.07 -19.97
C SER A 419 -17.50 -23.73 -18.58
N LEU A 420 -18.81 -23.83 -18.38
CA LEU A 420 -19.50 -23.53 -17.14
C LEU A 420 -20.43 -24.70 -16.83
N SER A 421 -20.47 -25.15 -15.57
CA SER A 421 -21.41 -26.19 -15.18
C SER A 421 -22.85 -25.69 -15.31
N ARG A 422 -23.79 -26.61 -15.56
CA ARG A 422 -25.21 -26.25 -15.60
C ARG A 422 -25.68 -25.59 -14.30
N LYS A 423 -25.22 -26.12 -13.16
CA LYS A 423 -25.53 -25.57 -11.83
C LYS A 423 -25.09 -24.12 -11.69
N LEU A 424 -23.89 -23.77 -12.18
CA LEU A 424 -23.42 -22.39 -12.16
C LEU A 424 -24.24 -21.50 -13.10
N VAL A 425 -24.56 -21.99 -14.30
CA VAL A 425 -25.41 -21.27 -15.27
C VAL A 425 -26.79 -20.96 -14.68
N ASP A 426 -27.45 -21.95 -14.10
CA ASP A 426 -28.79 -21.79 -13.49
C ASP A 426 -28.73 -20.78 -12.32
N ALA A 427 -27.68 -20.86 -11.49
CA ALA A 427 -27.46 -19.90 -10.41
C ALA A 427 -27.25 -18.47 -10.94
N MET A 428 -26.45 -18.31 -12.00
CA MET A 428 -26.21 -17.02 -12.65
C MET A 428 -27.49 -16.39 -13.20
N HIS A 429 -28.35 -17.18 -13.87
CA HIS A 429 -29.66 -16.72 -14.31
C HIS A 429 -30.52 -16.23 -13.15
N ALA A 430 -30.61 -17.01 -12.07
CA ALA A 430 -31.39 -16.64 -10.90
C ALA A 430 -30.88 -15.35 -10.23
N ARG A 431 -29.56 -15.09 -10.22
CA ARG A 431 -29.00 -13.83 -9.70
C ARG A 431 -29.31 -12.65 -10.60
N PHE A 432 -29.13 -12.82 -11.90
CA PHE A 432 -29.42 -11.79 -12.87
C PHE A 432 -30.90 -11.35 -12.83
N GLU A 433 -31.84 -12.29 -12.72
CA GLU A 433 -33.27 -11.99 -12.60
C GLU A 433 -33.61 -11.21 -11.31
N LYS A 434 -32.92 -11.50 -10.21
CA LYS A 434 -33.06 -10.79 -8.93
C LYS A 434 -32.32 -9.45 -8.87
N LYS A 435 -31.59 -9.07 -9.93
CA LYS A 435 -30.68 -7.91 -9.97
C LYS A 435 -29.58 -8.01 -8.91
N GLU A 436 -29.20 -9.23 -8.55
CA GLU A 436 -28.04 -9.53 -7.72
C GLU A 436 -26.81 -9.70 -8.62
N GLN A 437 -25.61 -9.57 -8.05
CA GLN A 437 -24.35 -9.59 -8.80
C GLN A 437 -23.61 -10.92 -8.65
N THR A 438 -22.85 -11.28 -9.69
CA THR A 438 -22.01 -12.49 -9.71
C THR A 438 -20.54 -12.15 -9.90
N ILE A 439 -19.67 -12.85 -9.17
CA ILE A 439 -18.23 -12.84 -9.40
C ILE A 439 -17.79 -14.19 -9.96
N LEU A 440 -17.00 -14.19 -11.04
CA LEU A 440 -16.34 -15.39 -11.57
C LEU A 440 -14.82 -15.26 -11.41
N PHE A 441 -14.24 -16.16 -10.64
CA PHE A 441 -12.83 -16.16 -10.27
C PHE A 441 -12.04 -17.22 -11.05
N LEU A 442 -10.87 -16.82 -11.57
CA LEU A 442 -9.92 -17.68 -12.27
C LEU A 442 -8.51 -17.55 -11.70
N ASN A 443 -7.86 -18.69 -11.43
CA ASN A 443 -6.51 -18.71 -10.87
C ASN A 443 -5.45 -18.71 -12.01
N ARG A 444 -5.20 -17.56 -12.66
CA ARG A 444 -4.41 -17.50 -13.92
C ARG A 444 -3.29 -16.46 -14.03
N ARG A 445 -2.84 -15.79 -12.95
CA ARG A 445 -1.82 -14.74 -13.11
C ARG A 445 -0.43 -15.32 -13.43
N GLY A 446 0.03 -15.17 -14.68
CA GLY A 446 1.46 -15.29 -15.04
C GLY A 446 2.10 -16.68 -14.93
N TYR A 447 1.30 -17.73 -14.71
CA TYR A 447 1.82 -19.08 -14.53
C TYR A 447 2.06 -19.80 -15.85
N SER A 448 3.16 -20.53 -15.92
CA SER A 448 3.46 -21.41 -17.04
C SER A 448 2.37 -22.47 -17.17
N PRO A 449 1.94 -22.82 -18.40
CA PRO A 449 0.90 -23.82 -18.59
C PRO A 449 1.36 -25.18 -18.04
N SER A 450 0.62 -25.75 -17.11
CA SER A 450 0.66 -27.18 -16.80
C SER A 450 -0.25 -27.95 -17.76
N MET A 451 0.02 -29.24 -17.94
CA MET A 451 -0.85 -30.17 -18.65
C MET A 451 -1.68 -30.96 -17.66
N GLN A 452 -2.99 -31.07 -17.91
CA GLN A 452 -3.91 -31.85 -17.10
C GLN A 452 -4.81 -32.71 -18.00
N CYS A 453 -5.00 -33.97 -17.64
CA CYS A 453 -5.94 -34.85 -18.34
C CYS A 453 -7.39 -34.50 -18.01
N THR A 454 -8.18 -34.12 -19.01
CA THR A 454 -9.61 -33.78 -18.84
C THR A 454 -10.49 -34.96 -18.46
N LYS A 455 -10.03 -36.20 -18.70
CA LYS A 455 -10.78 -37.42 -18.37
C LYS A 455 -10.59 -37.88 -16.93
N CYS A 456 -9.36 -37.90 -16.43
CA CYS A 456 -9.05 -38.45 -15.11
C CYS A 456 -8.48 -37.43 -14.11
N GLY A 457 -8.06 -36.24 -14.56
CA GLY A 457 -7.47 -35.19 -13.72
C GLY A 457 -5.95 -35.30 -13.53
N HIS A 458 -5.30 -36.33 -14.08
CA HIS A 458 -3.85 -36.57 -13.95
C HIS A 458 -3.00 -35.40 -14.45
N VAL A 459 -1.94 -35.08 -13.71
CA VAL A 459 -0.93 -34.06 -13.97
C VAL A 459 0.45 -34.71 -13.87
N GLU A 460 1.38 -34.29 -14.72
CA GLU A 460 2.76 -34.80 -14.68
C GLU A 460 3.56 -34.08 -13.58
N GLU A 461 4.05 -34.84 -12.61
CA GLU A 461 4.89 -34.36 -11.52
C GLU A 461 6.38 -34.66 -11.77
N CYS A 462 7.25 -33.83 -11.22
CA CYS A 462 8.68 -34.05 -11.26
C CYS A 462 9.06 -35.20 -10.30
N PRO A 463 9.73 -36.27 -10.77
CA PRO A 463 10.12 -37.39 -9.91
C PRO A 463 11.17 -37.02 -8.85
N HIS A 464 11.83 -35.85 -8.98
CA HIS A 464 12.83 -35.37 -8.04
C HIS A 464 12.28 -34.37 -7.02
N CYS A 465 11.23 -33.63 -7.38
CA CYS A 465 10.78 -32.46 -6.62
C CYS A 465 9.32 -32.54 -6.17
N SER A 466 8.54 -33.51 -6.66
CA SER A 466 7.10 -33.64 -6.38
C SER A 466 6.30 -32.35 -6.66
N ILE A 467 6.76 -31.56 -7.63
CA ILE A 467 6.04 -30.39 -8.16
C ILE A 467 5.55 -30.69 -9.57
N THR A 468 4.44 -30.09 -9.97
CA THR A 468 3.95 -30.14 -11.35
C THR A 468 5.03 -29.69 -12.34
N MET A 469 5.22 -30.44 -13.42
CA MET A 469 6.10 -30.04 -14.50
C MET A 469 5.42 -29.02 -15.43
N THR A 470 6.20 -28.04 -15.90
CA THR A 470 5.73 -27.03 -16.84
C THR A 470 5.79 -27.53 -18.28
N TYR A 471 4.72 -27.30 -19.04
CA TYR A 471 4.66 -27.68 -20.44
C TYR A 471 5.14 -26.56 -21.38
N HIS A 472 6.22 -26.84 -22.11
CA HIS A 472 6.76 -25.98 -23.15
C HIS A 472 6.28 -26.44 -24.53
N ARG A 473 5.40 -25.64 -25.15
CA ARG A 473 4.78 -25.97 -26.45
C ARG A 473 5.72 -25.87 -27.64
N SER A 474 6.77 -25.05 -27.54
CA SER A 474 7.72 -24.80 -28.62
C SER A 474 8.47 -26.06 -29.05
N ASP A 475 8.77 -26.92 -28.09
CA ASP A 475 9.62 -28.11 -28.23
C ASP A 475 8.94 -29.37 -27.67
N GLU A 476 7.64 -29.28 -27.35
CA GLU A 476 6.83 -30.36 -26.77
C GLU A 476 7.48 -31.07 -25.58
N LYS A 477 8.08 -30.29 -24.67
CA LYS A 477 8.75 -30.82 -23.46
C LYS A 477 8.05 -30.41 -22.18
N LEU A 478 8.20 -31.26 -21.18
CA LEU A 478 7.96 -30.97 -19.79
C LEU A 478 9.27 -30.55 -19.13
N ARG A 479 9.25 -29.46 -18.36
CA ARG A 479 10.42 -28.99 -17.62
C ARG A 479 10.05 -28.69 -16.17
N CYS A 480 10.88 -29.16 -15.25
CA CYS A 480 10.82 -28.76 -13.86
C CYS A 480 11.61 -27.46 -13.67
N HIS A 481 10.95 -26.37 -13.26
CA HIS A 481 11.63 -25.09 -13.01
C HIS A 481 12.44 -25.07 -11.71
N LEU A 482 12.32 -26.10 -10.87
CA LEU A 482 13.09 -26.20 -9.63
C LEU A 482 14.43 -26.92 -9.83
N CYS A 483 14.43 -28.12 -10.42
CA CYS A 483 15.65 -28.92 -10.61
C CYS A 483 16.17 -28.95 -12.06
N GLY A 484 15.43 -28.41 -13.03
CA GLY A 484 15.80 -28.43 -14.44
C GLY A 484 15.53 -29.76 -15.16
N GLN A 485 14.95 -30.76 -14.49
CA GLN A 485 14.60 -32.04 -15.11
C GLN A 485 13.70 -31.82 -16.34
N GLU A 486 14.05 -32.47 -17.45
CA GLU A 486 13.24 -32.48 -18.68
C GLU A 486 12.62 -33.85 -18.93
N ALA A 487 11.45 -33.85 -19.56
CA ALA A 487 10.81 -35.03 -20.11
C ALA A 487 10.07 -34.67 -21.40
N VAL A 488 9.77 -35.67 -22.24
CA VAL A 488 8.91 -35.46 -23.42
C VAL A 488 7.46 -35.32 -22.96
N ALA A 489 6.72 -34.36 -23.51
CA ALA A 489 5.30 -34.19 -23.19
C ALA A 489 4.48 -35.40 -23.72
N PRO A 490 3.82 -36.18 -22.85
CA PRO A 490 3.09 -37.36 -23.30
C PRO A 490 1.94 -36.96 -24.26
N ALA A 491 1.75 -37.76 -25.31
CA ALA A 491 0.64 -37.60 -26.25
C ALA A 491 -0.68 -38.23 -25.73
N ARG A 492 -0.58 -39.15 -24.76
CA ARG A 492 -1.70 -39.82 -24.09
C ARG A 492 -1.44 -39.84 -22.60
N CYS A 493 -2.51 -39.74 -21.82
CA CYS A 493 -2.43 -39.76 -20.37
C CYS A 493 -1.81 -41.08 -19.88
N PRO A 494 -0.72 -41.05 -19.08
CA PRO A 494 -0.13 -42.26 -18.51
C PRO A 494 -1.07 -43.00 -17.54
N ALA A 495 -1.99 -42.28 -16.90
CA ALA A 495 -2.93 -42.87 -15.95
C ALA A 495 -4.15 -43.55 -16.60
N CYS A 496 -4.71 -42.99 -17.69
CA CYS A 496 -5.98 -43.48 -18.26
C CYS A 496 -5.99 -43.67 -19.79
N GLY A 497 -4.88 -43.42 -20.48
CA GLY A 497 -4.70 -43.60 -21.93
C GLY A 497 -5.40 -42.58 -22.83
N ALA A 498 -6.11 -41.61 -22.24
CA ALA A 498 -6.86 -40.57 -22.96
C ALA A 498 -5.92 -39.61 -23.72
N PRO A 499 -6.21 -39.24 -24.99
CA PRO A 499 -5.38 -38.31 -25.75
C PRO A 499 -5.48 -36.85 -25.24
N GLU A 500 -6.48 -36.52 -24.42
CA GLU A 500 -6.75 -35.17 -23.93
C GLU A 500 -5.91 -34.76 -22.70
N ILE A 501 -4.63 -35.19 -22.61
CA ILE A 501 -3.71 -34.79 -21.53
C ILE A 501 -3.08 -33.41 -21.74
N ARG A 502 -2.92 -32.98 -23.00
CA ARG A 502 -2.29 -31.70 -23.35
C ARG A 502 -3.25 -30.49 -23.18
N TRP A 503 -4.26 -30.61 -22.33
CA TRP A 503 -5.25 -29.56 -22.11
C TRP A 503 -4.66 -28.40 -21.31
N LYS A 504 -5.06 -27.18 -21.67
CA LYS A 504 -4.67 -25.94 -21.00
C LYS A 504 -5.93 -25.31 -20.44
N GLY A 505 -5.88 -24.98 -19.14
CA GLY A 505 -6.90 -24.24 -18.40
C GLY A 505 -7.53 -23.08 -19.15
N MET A 506 -8.73 -22.71 -18.76
CA MET A 506 -9.50 -21.68 -19.43
C MET A 506 -8.96 -20.27 -19.15
N GLY A 507 -8.93 -19.46 -20.20
CA GLY A 507 -8.62 -18.03 -20.07
C GLY A 507 -9.85 -17.23 -19.68
N THR A 508 -9.64 -16.09 -19.03
CA THR A 508 -10.68 -15.10 -18.70
C THR A 508 -11.51 -14.69 -19.93
N GLN A 509 -10.88 -14.59 -21.11
CA GLN A 509 -11.56 -14.34 -22.40
C GLN A 509 -12.56 -15.44 -22.79
N ARG A 510 -12.19 -16.71 -22.62
CA ARG A 510 -13.08 -17.83 -22.97
C ARG A 510 -14.25 -17.94 -21.99
N VAL A 511 -14.02 -17.64 -20.71
CA VAL A 511 -15.11 -17.51 -19.72
C VAL A 511 -16.03 -16.35 -20.12
N GLU A 512 -15.49 -15.20 -20.48
CA GLU A 512 -16.28 -14.05 -20.96
C GLU A 512 -17.18 -14.42 -22.16
N GLU A 513 -16.64 -15.11 -23.17
CA GLU A 513 -17.42 -15.59 -24.30
C GLU A 513 -18.53 -16.57 -23.87
N ALA A 514 -18.24 -17.48 -22.95
CA ALA A 514 -19.23 -18.42 -22.42
C ALA A 514 -20.35 -17.69 -21.67
N VAL A 515 -20.01 -16.73 -20.81
CA VAL A 515 -20.98 -15.92 -20.06
C VAL A 515 -21.85 -15.09 -20.99
N ARG A 516 -21.27 -14.46 -22.04
CA ARG A 516 -22.05 -13.69 -23.03
C ARG A 516 -23.08 -14.53 -23.77
N ARG A 517 -22.81 -15.82 -24.00
CA ARG A 517 -23.78 -16.73 -24.64
C ARG A 517 -24.93 -17.08 -23.71
N VAL A 518 -24.66 -17.23 -22.42
CA VAL A 518 -25.64 -17.61 -21.40
C VAL A 518 -26.51 -16.40 -21.00
N LEU A 519 -25.88 -15.24 -20.75
CA LEU A 519 -26.51 -14.00 -20.31
C LEU A 519 -26.16 -12.84 -21.27
N PRO A 520 -26.73 -12.79 -22.49
CA PRO A 520 -26.39 -11.77 -23.48
C PRO A 520 -26.82 -10.35 -23.08
N LYS A 521 -27.76 -10.22 -22.13
CA LYS A 521 -28.25 -8.94 -21.62
C LYS A 521 -27.49 -8.44 -20.38
N ALA A 522 -26.63 -9.25 -19.78
CA ALA A 522 -25.90 -8.86 -18.58
C ALA A 522 -24.73 -7.93 -18.93
N ARG A 523 -24.53 -6.91 -18.11
CA ARG A 523 -23.37 -6.02 -18.18
C ARG A 523 -22.21 -6.71 -17.49
N LEU A 524 -21.20 -7.05 -18.27
CA LEU A 524 -20.04 -7.77 -17.79
C LEU A 524 -18.78 -6.92 -17.94
N GLU A 525 -17.86 -7.06 -16.98
CA GLU A 525 -16.53 -6.48 -17.08
C GLU A 525 -15.48 -7.52 -16.70
N ARG A 526 -14.32 -7.44 -17.37
CA ARG A 526 -13.17 -8.31 -17.12
C ARG A 526 -12.07 -7.54 -16.41
N MET A 527 -11.64 -8.06 -15.27
CA MET A 527 -10.57 -7.51 -14.45
C MET A 527 -9.34 -8.43 -14.42
N ASP A 528 -8.43 -8.19 -15.36
CA ASP A 528 -7.10 -8.81 -15.40
C ASP A 528 -6.02 -7.85 -15.91
N THR A 529 -4.76 -8.29 -15.88
CA THR A 529 -3.60 -7.45 -16.22
C THR A 529 -3.71 -6.82 -17.61
N ASP A 530 -4.32 -7.50 -18.57
CA ASP A 530 -4.41 -7.05 -19.96
C ASP A 530 -5.41 -5.90 -20.12
N THR A 531 -6.46 -5.84 -19.29
CA THR A 531 -7.47 -4.76 -19.32
C THR A 531 -7.11 -3.56 -18.43
N MET A 532 -6.11 -3.70 -17.55
CA MET A 532 -5.82 -2.75 -16.47
C MET A 532 -4.68 -1.75 -16.74
N SER A 533 -4.30 -1.55 -18.00
CA SER A 533 -3.18 -0.65 -18.39
C SER A 533 -3.42 0.85 -18.10
N LYS A 534 -4.66 1.27 -17.79
CA LYS A 534 -4.99 2.66 -17.43
C LYS A 534 -5.16 2.80 -15.91
N LYS A 535 -4.40 3.72 -15.30
CA LYS A 535 -4.32 3.98 -13.84
C LYS A 535 -5.68 4.17 -13.12
N ASN A 536 -6.73 4.63 -13.82
CA ASN A 536 -8.05 4.88 -13.22
C ASN A 536 -9.08 3.78 -13.48
N ARG A 537 -8.88 2.91 -14.49
CA ARG A 537 -9.90 1.94 -14.93
C ARG A 537 -10.25 0.91 -13.86
N PHE A 538 -9.26 0.50 -13.08
CA PHE A 538 -9.48 -0.39 -11.92
C PHE A 538 -10.49 0.20 -10.94
N ARG A 539 -10.33 1.48 -10.58
CA ARG A 539 -11.19 2.18 -9.63
C ARG A 539 -12.60 2.41 -10.19
N GLU A 540 -12.68 2.76 -11.48
CA GLU A 540 -13.95 2.94 -12.19
C GLU A 540 -14.78 1.65 -12.18
N ILE A 541 -14.18 0.51 -12.56
CA ILE A 541 -14.88 -0.78 -12.58
C ILE A 541 -15.34 -1.19 -11.18
N LEU A 542 -14.50 -1.06 -10.14
CA LEU A 542 -14.94 -1.40 -8.77
C LEU A 542 -16.06 -0.48 -8.27
N SER A 543 -16.01 0.81 -8.60
CA SER A 543 -17.06 1.77 -8.24
C SER A 543 -18.37 1.46 -8.97
N ASP A 544 -18.31 1.15 -10.26
CA ASP A 544 -19.46 0.82 -11.09
C ASP A 544 -20.06 -0.54 -10.68
N PHE A 545 -19.22 -1.51 -10.32
CA PHE A 545 -19.68 -2.78 -9.77
C PHE A 545 -20.37 -2.56 -8.42
N ARG A 546 -19.77 -1.82 -7.47
CA ARG A 546 -20.43 -1.50 -6.20
C ARG A 546 -21.76 -0.76 -6.37
N ALA A 547 -21.85 0.14 -7.36
CA ALA A 547 -23.06 0.88 -7.69
C ALA A 547 -24.12 0.05 -8.45
N GLY A 548 -23.89 -1.24 -8.72
CA GLY A 548 -24.82 -2.09 -9.46
C GLY A 548 -24.91 -1.78 -10.95
N LYS A 549 -23.92 -1.08 -11.53
CA LYS A 549 -23.85 -0.81 -12.97
C LYS A 549 -23.27 -1.96 -13.78
N ILE A 550 -22.60 -2.91 -13.13
CA ILE A 550 -22.03 -4.12 -13.72
C ILE A 550 -22.70 -5.30 -13.02
N ASP A 551 -23.21 -6.28 -13.77
CA ASP A 551 -23.94 -7.42 -13.22
C ASP A 551 -22.99 -8.60 -12.91
N ILE A 552 -21.94 -8.76 -13.74
CA ILE A 552 -20.99 -9.87 -13.65
C ILE A 552 -19.56 -9.35 -13.73
N LEU A 553 -18.72 -9.71 -12.75
CA LEU A 553 -17.31 -9.40 -12.75
C LEU A 553 -16.47 -10.67 -12.93
N ILE A 554 -15.67 -10.73 -13.99
CA ILE A 554 -14.78 -11.86 -14.27
C ILE A 554 -13.36 -11.42 -13.96
N GLY A 555 -12.64 -12.14 -13.09
CA GLY A 555 -11.29 -11.72 -12.73
C GLY A 555 -10.43 -12.81 -12.13
N THR A 556 -9.20 -12.41 -11.82
CA THR A 556 -8.20 -13.26 -11.14
C THR A 556 -8.01 -12.80 -9.70
N GLN A 557 -6.84 -12.98 -9.12
CA GLN A 557 -6.52 -12.56 -7.75
C GLN A 557 -6.89 -11.10 -7.40
N MET A 558 -7.05 -10.21 -8.38
CA MET A 558 -7.41 -8.80 -8.13
C MET A 558 -8.86 -8.59 -7.64
N ILE A 559 -9.79 -9.50 -7.95
CA ILE A 559 -11.23 -9.35 -7.58
C ILE A 559 -11.56 -9.94 -6.21
N ALA A 560 -10.69 -10.80 -5.66
CA ALA A 560 -10.96 -11.54 -4.43
C ALA A 560 -10.44 -10.85 -3.15
N LYS A 561 -9.74 -9.71 -3.26
CA LYS A 561 -8.95 -9.15 -2.16
C LYS A 561 -9.61 -7.95 -1.50
N GLY A 562 -10.01 -8.09 -0.23
CA GLY A 562 -10.35 -6.96 0.65
C GLY A 562 -11.50 -6.07 0.17
N LEU A 563 -12.34 -6.58 -0.73
CA LEU A 563 -13.50 -5.88 -1.29
C LEU A 563 -14.78 -6.55 -0.81
N ASP A 564 -15.62 -5.76 -0.15
CA ASP A 564 -16.96 -6.19 0.28
C ASP A 564 -18.01 -5.55 -0.62
N PHE A 565 -18.75 -6.38 -1.35
CA PHE A 565 -19.80 -5.97 -2.29
C PHE A 565 -21.15 -6.50 -1.79
N PRO A 566 -22.04 -5.62 -1.29
CA PRO A 566 -23.26 -6.06 -0.61
C PRO A 566 -24.24 -6.79 -1.53
N ASN A 567 -24.20 -6.52 -2.84
CA ASN A 567 -25.09 -7.14 -3.82
C ASN A 567 -24.52 -8.41 -4.45
N VAL A 568 -23.32 -8.87 -4.04
CA VAL A 568 -22.74 -10.12 -4.54
C VAL A 568 -23.25 -11.30 -3.73
N THR A 569 -24.02 -12.17 -4.38
CA THR A 569 -24.66 -13.33 -3.74
C THR A 569 -24.31 -14.65 -4.44
N LEU A 570 -23.42 -14.62 -5.42
CA LEU A 570 -22.85 -15.78 -6.11
C LEU A 570 -21.39 -15.54 -6.47
N VAL A 571 -20.54 -16.50 -6.12
CA VAL A 571 -19.14 -16.57 -6.55
C VAL A 571 -18.92 -17.92 -7.23
N GLY A 572 -18.46 -17.89 -8.48
CA GLY A 572 -18.05 -19.08 -9.23
C GLY A 572 -16.54 -19.16 -9.34
N VAL A 573 -15.92 -20.19 -8.77
CA VAL A 573 -14.48 -20.47 -8.95
C VAL A 573 -14.33 -21.43 -10.13
N ILE A 574 -13.78 -20.94 -11.24
CA ILE A 574 -13.61 -21.70 -12.48
C ILE A 574 -12.21 -22.31 -12.52
N ASP A 575 -12.11 -23.57 -12.93
CA ASP A 575 -10.87 -24.35 -13.03
C ASP A 575 -10.06 -24.34 -11.72
N ALA A 576 -10.72 -24.58 -10.58
CA ALA A 576 -10.10 -24.58 -9.25
C ALA A 576 -8.83 -25.45 -9.17
N ASP A 577 -8.84 -26.61 -9.85
CA ASP A 577 -7.72 -27.55 -9.94
C ASP A 577 -6.44 -26.91 -10.49
N THR A 578 -6.56 -25.88 -11.34
CA THR A 578 -5.39 -25.18 -11.91
C THR A 578 -4.56 -24.53 -10.81
N GLY A 579 -5.21 -24.01 -9.76
CA GLY A 579 -4.55 -23.37 -8.63
C GLY A 579 -3.71 -24.32 -7.78
N ILE A 580 -4.23 -25.53 -7.57
CA ILE A 580 -3.57 -26.57 -6.75
C ILE A 580 -2.38 -27.16 -7.51
N ASN A 581 -2.51 -27.30 -8.83
CA ASN A 581 -1.51 -27.94 -9.69
C ASN A 581 -0.48 -26.97 -10.28
N LEU A 582 -0.32 -25.77 -9.70
CA LEU A 582 0.73 -24.85 -10.12
C LEU A 582 2.11 -25.48 -9.82
N PRO A 583 3.14 -25.20 -10.66
CA PRO A 583 4.50 -25.68 -10.45
C PRO A 583 5.21 -24.90 -9.32
N ASP A 584 4.57 -24.79 -8.17
CA ASP A 584 4.98 -24.06 -6.97
C ASP A 584 4.63 -24.92 -5.75
N PHE A 585 5.59 -25.18 -4.86
CA PHE A 585 5.34 -25.99 -3.65
C PHE A 585 4.32 -25.33 -2.69
N ARG A 586 4.03 -24.04 -2.87
CA ARG A 586 3.02 -23.27 -2.13
C ARG A 586 1.68 -23.21 -2.84
N ALA A 587 1.48 -23.95 -3.93
CA ALA A 587 0.25 -23.92 -4.71
C ALA A 587 -0.99 -24.25 -3.85
N SER A 588 -0.91 -25.32 -3.07
CA SER A 588 -1.99 -25.73 -2.15
C SER A 588 -2.25 -24.69 -1.06
N GLU A 589 -1.19 -24.10 -0.48
CA GLU A 589 -1.30 -23.02 0.52
C GLU A 589 -2.03 -21.80 -0.06
N ARG A 590 -1.71 -21.38 -1.29
CA ARG A 590 -2.37 -20.23 -1.94
C ARG A 590 -3.78 -20.51 -2.43
N CYS A 591 -4.12 -21.78 -2.64
CA CYS A 591 -5.43 -22.19 -3.11
C CYS A 591 -6.43 -22.33 -1.95
N PHE A 592 -5.94 -22.72 -0.78
CA PHE A 592 -6.67 -22.67 0.49
C PHE A 592 -6.91 -21.21 0.88
#